data_AF-A0A9L0IV44-F1
#
_entry.id   AF-A0A9L0IV44-F1
#
_cell.length_a   1.000
_cell.length_b   1.000
_cell.length_c   1.000
_cell.angle_alpha   90.00
_cell.angle_beta   90.00
_cell.angle_gamma   90.00
#
_symmetry.space_group_name_H-M   'P 1'
#
loop_
_entity.id
_entity.type
_entity.pdbx_description
1 polymer ?
#
loop_
_entity_poly.entity_id
_entity_poly.type
_entity_poly.pdbx_seq_one_letter_code
_entity_poly.pdbx_strand_id
1 'polypeptide(L)'
;MAASRLELNLVRLLCRCEVMAAEKRDPDEWRLEKYVGALEDMLQALKAQASKPASEVINEYSRKVDFLKGMLQAEKLTSSSEKALANQFLAPGRVPTTARERIPATKTVHLQSRARYTNEMRDELLGTSPSWT
;
A
#
# COMPACT_ATOMS: atom_id res chain seq x y z
N MET A 1 -21.19 4.64 -18.10
CA MET A 1 -21.75 4.76 -16.74
C MET A 1 -20.85 5.69 -15.95
N ALA A 2 -21.41 6.64 -15.20
CA ALA A 2 -20.63 7.48 -14.31
C ALA A 2 -20.30 6.72 -13.03
N ALA A 3 -19.09 6.92 -12.49
CA ALA A 3 -18.68 6.33 -11.21
C ALA A 3 -19.58 6.80 -10.07
N SER A 4 -19.87 5.92 -9.11
CA SER A 4 -20.70 6.26 -7.95
C SER A 4 -19.96 7.23 -7.01
N ARG A 5 -20.68 7.97 -6.17
CA ARG A 5 -20.05 8.84 -5.15
C ARG A 5 -19.12 8.03 -4.21
N LEU A 6 -19.51 6.80 -3.90
CA LEU A 6 -18.71 5.89 -3.07
C LEU A 6 -17.41 5.50 -3.78
N GLU A 7 -17.50 5.12 -5.06
CA GLU A 7 -16.32 4.79 -5.87
C GLU A 7 -15.36 5.98 -5.99
N LEU A 8 -15.87 7.18 -6.25
CA LEU A 8 -15.05 8.40 -6.33
C LEU A 8 -14.35 8.71 -5.00
N ASN A 9 -15.03 8.52 -3.87
CA ASN A 9 -14.43 8.70 -2.54
C ASN A 9 -13.34 7.66 -2.27
N LEU A 10 -13.60 6.40 -2.62
CA LEU A 10 -12.62 5.32 -2.50
C LEU A 10 -11.37 5.64 -3.32
N VAL A 11 -11.52 6.02 -4.59
CA VAL A 11 -10.39 6.34 -5.47
C VAL A 11 -9.57 7.50 -4.92
N ARG A 12 -10.21 8.57 -4.44
CA ARG A 12 -9.52 9.73 -3.84
C ARG A 12 -8.72 9.36 -2.60
N LEU A 13 -9.32 8.59 -1.70
CA LEU A 13 -8.67 8.13 -0.48
C LEU A 13 -7.51 7.18 -0.82
N LEU A 14 -7.70 6.30 -1.81
CA LEU A 14 -6.68 5.37 -2.26
C LEU A 14 -5.46 6.11 -2.80
N CYS A 15 -5.65 7.12 -3.67
CA CYS A 15 -4.56 7.97 -4.13
C CYS A 15 -3.81 8.63 -2.97
N ARG A 16 -4.54 9.12 -1.97
CA ARG A 16 -3.91 9.75 -0.80
C ARG A 16 -3.08 8.75 0.00
N CYS A 17 -3.59 7.53 0.20
CA CYS A 17 -2.87 6.45 0.87
C CYS A 17 -1.62 6.03 0.09
N GLU A 18 -1.69 5.95 -1.24
CA GLU A 18 -0.53 5.63 -2.09
C GLU A 18 0.58 6.68 -1.98
N VAL A 19 0.23 7.98 -1.93
CA VAL A 19 1.21 9.05 -1.71
C VAL A 19 1.83 8.95 -0.32
N MET A 20 1.02 8.77 0.73
CA MET A 20 1.51 8.61 2.10
C MET A 20 2.41 7.37 2.25
N ALA A 21 2.10 6.29 1.53
CA ALA A 21 2.90 5.07 1.53
C ALA A 21 4.26 5.23 0.84
N ALA A 22 4.40 6.17 -0.11
CA ALA A 22 5.66 6.45 -0.78
C ALA A 22 6.59 7.35 0.06
N GLU A 23 6.02 8.16 0.95
CA GLU A 23 6.76 9.02 1.86
C GLU A 23 7.47 8.20 2.95
N LYS A 24 8.59 8.71 3.48
CA LYS A 24 9.25 8.08 4.62
C LYS A 24 8.36 8.31 5.84
N ARG A 25 7.72 7.24 6.30
CA ARG A 25 6.77 7.29 7.42
C ARG A 25 7.47 7.16 8.76
N ASP A 26 6.93 7.89 9.72
CA ASP A 26 7.26 7.71 11.13
C ASP A 26 6.56 6.43 11.63
N PRO A 27 7.26 5.54 12.36
CA PRO A 27 6.64 4.37 12.99
C PRO A 27 5.39 4.70 13.83
N ASP A 28 5.33 5.87 14.45
CA ASP A 28 4.21 6.31 15.28
C ASP A 28 3.06 6.96 14.47
N GLU A 29 3.20 7.10 13.15
CA GLU A 29 2.17 7.71 12.31
C GLU A 29 1.00 6.75 12.03
N TRP A 30 -0.05 6.89 12.83
CA TRP A 30 -1.28 6.08 12.77
C TRP A 30 -2.21 6.37 11.58
N ARG A 31 -2.02 7.50 10.88
CA ARG A 31 -2.99 8.03 9.90
C ARG A 31 -3.22 7.08 8.74
N LEU A 32 -2.15 6.53 8.16
CA LEU A 32 -2.26 5.62 7.03
C LEU A 32 -3.03 4.34 7.42
N GLU A 33 -2.77 3.80 8.61
CA GLU A 33 -3.47 2.61 9.11
C GLU A 33 -4.98 2.86 9.24
N LYS A 34 -5.39 4.01 9.78
CA LYS A 34 -6.82 4.37 9.84
C LYS A 34 -7.44 4.58 8.46
N TYR A 35 -6.73 5.18 7.53
CA TYR A 35 -7.23 5.38 6.17
C TYR A 35 -7.32 4.08 5.38
N VAL A 36 -6.40 3.13 5.58
CA VAL A 36 -6.49 1.79 5.00
C VAL A 36 -7.71 1.04 5.55
N GLY A 37 -7.99 1.12 6.86
CA GLY A 37 -9.22 0.57 7.43
C GLY A 37 -10.49 1.16 6.80
N ALA A 38 -10.53 2.48 6.61
CA ALA A 38 -11.63 3.14 5.92
C ALA A 38 -11.76 2.71 4.44
N LEU A 39 -10.66 2.42 3.76
CA LEU A 39 -10.68 1.87 2.40
C LEU A 39 -11.30 0.47 2.36
N GLU A 40 -11.01 -0.38 3.35
CA GLU A 40 -11.62 -1.72 3.47
C GLU A 40 -13.15 -1.60 3.63
N ASP A 41 -13.61 -0.72 4.52
CA ASP A 41 -15.03 -0.47 4.74
C ASP A 41 -15.73 0.05 3.47
N MET A 42 -15.13 1.04 2.80
CA MET A 42 -15.66 1.59 1.55
C MET A 42 -15.70 0.54 0.44
N LEU A 43 -14.69 -0.33 0.35
CA LEU A 43 -14.62 -1.39 -0.65
C LEU A 43 -15.68 -2.47 -0.39
N GLN A 44 -15.91 -2.84 0.87
CA GLN A 44 -16.98 -3.77 1.24
C GLN A 44 -18.35 -3.19 0.91
N ALA A 45 -18.58 -1.92 1.25
CA ALA A 45 -19.80 -1.21 0.89
C ALA A 45 -19.99 -1.15 -0.63
N LEU A 46 -18.92 -0.92 -1.41
CA LEU A 46 -18.97 -0.86 -2.87
C LEU A 46 -19.33 -2.22 -3.47
N LYS A 47 -18.79 -3.32 -2.94
CA LYS A 47 -19.09 -4.70 -3.36
C LYS A 47 -20.57 -5.08 -3.15
N ALA A 48 -21.22 -4.47 -2.17
CA ALA A 48 -22.63 -4.69 -1.84
C ALA A 48 -23.61 -3.84 -2.67
N GLN A 49 -23.15 -2.84 -3.42
CA GLN A 49 -24.05 -2.02 -4.23
C GLN A 49 -24.64 -2.79 -5.41
N ALA A 50 -25.93 -2.57 -5.70
CA ALA A 50 -26.59 -3.12 -6.88
C ALA A 50 -25.98 -2.59 -8.19
N SER A 51 -25.52 -1.33 -8.18
CA SER A 51 -24.85 -0.65 -9.30
C SER A 51 -23.32 -0.66 -9.17
N LYS A 52 -22.75 -1.72 -8.58
CA LYS A 52 -21.31 -1.82 -8.37
C LYS A 52 -20.54 -1.82 -9.70
N PRO A 53 -19.26 -1.37 -9.70
CA PRO A 53 -18.40 -1.43 -10.87
C PRO A 53 -18.18 -2.86 -11.37
N ALA A 54 -17.61 -2.97 -12.57
CA ALA A 54 -17.19 -4.25 -13.12
C ALA A 54 -16.24 -5.00 -12.17
N SER A 55 -16.30 -6.34 -12.20
CA SER A 55 -15.55 -7.20 -11.28
C SER A 55 -14.04 -6.93 -11.35
N GLU A 56 -13.52 -6.64 -12.55
CA GLU A 56 -12.12 -6.32 -12.79
C GLU A 56 -11.69 -5.06 -12.04
N VAL A 57 -12.56 -4.04 -12.01
CA VAL A 57 -12.30 -2.77 -11.32
C VAL A 57 -12.31 -2.99 -9.80
N ILE A 58 -13.28 -3.73 -9.29
CA ILE A 58 -13.36 -4.09 -7.85
C ILE A 58 -12.14 -4.91 -7.43
N ASN A 59 -11.70 -5.85 -8.25
CA ASN A 59 -10.53 -6.69 -7.98
C ASN A 59 -9.25 -5.84 -7.95
N GLU A 60 -9.14 -4.84 -8.81
CA GLU A 60 -8.00 -3.92 -8.77
C GLU A 60 -7.98 -3.07 -7.50
N TYR A 61 -9.13 -2.50 -7.09
CA TYR A 61 -9.21 -1.77 -5.82
C TYR A 61 -8.86 -2.68 -4.64
N SER A 62 -9.38 -3.91 -4.63
CA SER A 62 -9.06 -4.91 -3.60
C SER A 62 -7.55 -5.15 -3.54
N ARG A 63 -6.93 -5.42 -4.69
CA ARG A 63 -5.48 -5.64 -4.79
C ARG A 63 -4.66 -4.49 -4.23
N LYS A 64 -5.04 -3.25 -4.53
CA LYS A 64 -4.32 -2.06 -4.02
C LYS A 64 -4.50 -1.87 -2.52
N VAL A 65 -5.71 -2.09 -1.99
CA VAL A 65 -5.98 -2.03 -0.55
C VAL A 65 -5.22 -3.13 0.19
N ASP A 66 -5.26 -4.36 -0.32
CA ASP A 66 -4.53 -5.50 0.24
C ASP A 66 -3.02 -5.26 0.25
N PHE A 67 -2.48 -4.65 -0.81
CA PHE A 67 -1.08 -4.25 -0.88
C PHE A 67 -0.72 -3.25 0.23
N LEU A 68 -1.50 -2.18 0.39
CA LEU A 68 -1.25 -1.15 1.42
C LEU A 68 -1.34 -1.75 2.83
N LYS A 69 -2.32 -2.64 3.06
CA LYS A 69 -2.45 -3.36 4.31
C LYS A 69 -1.25 -4.28 4.56
N GLY A 70 -0.85 -5.07 3.58
CA GLY A 70 0.29 -5.96 3.69
C GLY A 70 1.60 -5.21 3.93
N MET A 71 1.77 -4.03 3.33
CA MET A 71 2.91 -3.15 3.60
C MET A 71 2.93 -2.68 5.07
N LEU A 72 1.80 -2.23 5.60
CA LEU A 72 1.68 -1.84 7.02
C LEU A 72 2.00 -3.01 7.97
N GLN A 73 1.60 -4.23 7.60
CA GLN A 73 1.94 -5.42 8.40
C GLN A 73 3.43 -5.76 8.31
N ALA A 74 4.04 -5.63 7.13
CA ALA A 74 5.47 -5.84 6.97
C ALA A 74 6.29 -4.85 7.81
N GLU A 75 5.89 -3.58 7.89
CA GLU A 75 6.57 -2.57 8.72
C GLU A 75 6.59 -2.92 10.22
N LYS A 76 5.58 -3.64 10.70
CA LYS A 76 5.46 -4.06 12.12
C LYS A 76 6.37 -5.23 12.49
N LEU A 77 6.96 -5.90 11.51
CA LEU A 77 7.93 -6.98 11.75
C LEU A 77 9.22 -6.39 12.34
N THR A 78 9.89 -7.13 13.22
CA THR A 78 11.07 -6.63 13.92
C THR A 78 12.35 -6.90 13.14
N SER A 79 12.44 -8.03 12.42
CA SER A 79 13.63 -8.44 11.66
C SER A 79 13.64 -7.89 10.24
N SER A 80 14.77 -7.33 9.79
CA SER A 80 14.95 -6.84 8.42
C SER A 80 14.71 -7.94 7.37
N SER A 81 15.11 -9.18 7.66
CA SER A 81 14.93 -10.32 6.77
C SER A 81 13.47 -10.74 6.64
N GLU A 82 12.71 -10.66 7.74
CA GLU A 82 11.26 -10.91 7.75
C GLU A 82 10.52 -9.80 6.98
N LYS A 83 10.89 -8.53 7.17
CA LYS A 83 10.36 -7.39 6.38
C LYS A 83 10.61 -7.59 4.89
N ALA A 84 11.83 -7.95 4.51
CA ALA A 84 12.22 -8.18 3.13
C ALA A 84 11.45 -9.36 2.52
N LEU A 85 11.28 -10.46 3.27
CA LEU A 85 10.52 -11.63 2.86
C LEU A 85 9.03 -11.30 2.68
N ALA A 86 8.41 -10.67 3.67
CA ALA A 86 7.01 -10.27 3.60
C ALA A 86 6.77 -9.35 2.40
N ASN A 87 7.65 -8.37 2.17
CA ASN A 87 7.55 -7.47 1.03
C ASN A 87 7.62 -8.21 -0.31
N GLN A 88 8.37 -9.30 -0.45
CA GLN A 88 8.43 -10.08 -1.70
C GLN A 88 7.09 -10.74 -2.06
N PHE A 89 6.27 -11.11 -1.06
CA PHE A 89 4.95 -11.67 -1.29
C PHE A 89 3.88 -10.62 -1.59
N LEU A 90 4.17 -9.33 -1.39
CA LEU A 90 3.23 -8.26 -1.71
C LEU A 90 3.07 -8.08 -3.21
N ALA A 91 1.81 -8.05 -3.66
CA ALA A 91 1.44 -7.86 -5.04
C ALA A 91 0.92 -6.42 -5.26
N PRO A 92 1.70 -5.50 -5.86
CA PRO A 92 1.24 -4.15 -6.13
C PRO A 92 0.10 -4.13 -7.17
N GLY A 93 -0.59 -2.98 -7.23
CA GLY A 93 -1.59 -2.68 -8.25
C GLY A 93 -1.01 -2.76 -9.66
N ARG A 94 -1.86 -3.16 -10.61
CA ARG A 94 -1.49 -3.38 -12.01
C ARG A 94 -1.82 -2.17 -12.88
N VAL A 95 -2.85 -1.41 -12.53
CA VAL A 95 -3.25 -0.21 -13.28
C VAL A 95 -3.09 1.06 -12.47
N PRO A 96 -2.82 2.21 -13.12
CA PRO A 96 -2.85 3.53 -12.51
C PRO A 96 -4.12 3.79 -11.70
N THR A 97 -4.01 4.49 -10.57
CA THR A 97 -5.20 4.91 -9.79
C THR A 97 -5.83 6.16 -10.41
N THR A 98 -4.99 7.04 -10.98
CA THR A 98 -5.43 8.21 -11.73
C THR A 98 -4.90 8.21 -13.15
N ALA A 99 -5.59 8.93 -14.05
CA ALA A 99 -5.15 9.12 -15.44
C ALA A 99 -3.81 9.87 -15.58
N ARG A 100 -3.29 10.50 -14.51
CA ARG A 100 -2.01 11.22 -14.52
C ARG A 100 -0.81 10.30 -14.29
N GLU A 101 -1.03 9.10 -13.78
CA GLU A 101 0.03 8.14 -13.46
C GLU A 101 0.41 7.30 -14.68
N ARG A 102 1.71 7.27 -15.04
CA ARG A 102 2.25 6.32 -16.03
C ARG A 102 2.49 4.93 -15.46
N ILE A 103 2.81 4.86 -14.17
CA ILE A 103 3.12 3.63 -13.44
C ILE A 103 2.23 3.63 -12.19
N PRO A 104 1.59 2.50 -11.81
CA PRO A 104 0.79 2.44 -10.60
C PRO A 104 1.59 2.90 -9.37
N ALA A 105 1.03 3.78 -8.55
CA ALA A 105 1.74 4.30 -7.38
C ALA A 105 2.16 3.19 -6.41
N THR A 106 1.29 2.20 -6.15
CA THR A 106 1.64 0.98 -5.38
C THR A 106 2.86 0.22 -5.92
N LYS A 107 3.11 0.24 -7.24
CA LYS A 107 4.31 -0.39 -7.83
C LYS A 107 5.57 0.39 -7.46
N THR A 108 5.50 1.72 -7.46
CA THR A 108 6.60 2.59 -7.02
C THR A 108 6.89 2.38 -5.54
N VAL A 109 5.85 2.37 -4.70
CA VAL A 109 5.96 2.08 -3.27
C VAL A 109 6.63 0.73 -3.03
N HIS A 110 6.17 -0.32 -3.70
CA HIS A 110 6.76 -1.66 -3.56
C HIS A 110 8.26 -1.69 -3.89
N LEU A 111 8.68 -1.01 -4.96
CA LEU A 111 10.10 -0.92 -5.34
C LEU A 111 10.92 -0.17 -4.29
N GLN A 112 10.37 0.92 -3.74
CA GLN A 112 11.02 1.68 -2.67
C GLN A 112 11.16 0.86 -1.39
N SER A 113 10.08 0.22 -0.92
CA SER A 113 10.12 -0.63 0.27
C SER A 113 11.07 -1.82 0.09
N ARG A 114 11.09 -2.42 -1.10
CA ARG A 114 12.06 -3.49 -1.42
C ARG A 114 13.49 -3.00 -1.31
N ALA A 115 13.80 -1.83 -1.85
CA ALA A 115 15.14 -1.23 -1.77
C ALA A 115 15.53 -0.94 -0.31
N ARG A 116 14.61 -0.37 0.49
CA ARG A 116 14.84 -0.07 1.91
C ARG A 116 15.15 -1.34 2.70
N TYR A 117 14.27 -2.35 2.67
CA TYR A 117 14.48 -3.57 3.46
C TYR A 117 15.70 -4.38 3.01
N THR A 118 16.04 -4.36 1.72
CA THR A 118 17.27 -4.99 1.23
C THR A 118 18.51 -4.28 1.77
N ASN A 119 18.49 -2.95 1.86
CA ASN A 119 19.59 -2.19 2.43
C ASN A 119 19.71 -2.41 3.95
N GLU A 120 18.59 -2.36 4.68
CA GLU A 120 18.57 -2.67 6.13
C GLU A 120 19.17 -4.06 6.42
N MET A 121 18.78 -5.07 5.63
CA MET A 121 19.32 -6.42 5.77
C MET A 121 20.82 -6.48 5.46
N ARG A 122 21.30 -5.74 4.46
CA ARG A 122 22.74 -5.64 4.17
C ARG A 122 23.49 -4.98 5.32
N ASP A 123 22.93 -3.91 5.89
CA ASP A 123 23.57 -3.18 6.98
C ASP A 123 23.67 -4.02 8.26
N GLU A 124 22.64 -4.81 8.56
CA GLU A 124 22.67 -5.79 9.66
C GLU A 124 23.73 -6.87 9.43
N LEU A 125 23.85 -7.40 8.21
CA LEU A 125 24.83 -8.45 7.88
C LEU A 125 26.28 -7.95 7.89
N LEU A 126 26.50 -6.70 7.46
CA LEU A 126 27.83 -6.10 7.36
C LEU A 126 28.24 -5.33 8.64
N GLY A 127 27.35 -5.21 9.62
CA GLY A 127 27.59 -4.44 10.84
C GLY A 127 27.74 -2.94 10.60
N THR A 128 27.18 -2.41 9.51
CA THR A 128 27.19 -0.98 9.16
C THR A 128 26.02 -0.21 9.75
N SER A 129 25.15 -0.87 10.53
CA SER A 129 24.12 -0.20 11.32
C SER A 129 24.79 0.75 12.33
N PRO A 130 24.39 2.03 12.40
CA PRO A 130 24.98 2.96 13.34
C PRO A 130 24.68 2.47 14.75
N SER A 131 25.70 1.93 15.41
CA SER A 131 25.71 1.68 16.84
C SER A 131 25.59 3.03 17.53
N TRP A 132 24.37 3.44 17.91
CA TRP A 132 24.24 4.44 18.95
C TRP A 132 24.74 3.78 20.23
N THR A 133 25.98 4.08 20.59
CA THR A 133 26.55 3.87 21.94
C THR A 133 25.86 4.78 22.94
#